data_AF-Q1Q2V0-F1
#
_entry.id   AF-Q1Q2V0-F1
#
_cell.length_a   1.000
_cell.length_b   1.000
_cell.length_c   1.000
_cell.angle_alpha   90.00
_cell.angle_beta   90.00
_cell.angle_gamma   90.00
#
_symmetry.space_group_name_H-M   'P 1'
#
loop_
_entity.id
_entity.type
_entity.pdbx_description
1 polymer ?
#
loop_
_entity_poly.entity_id
_entity_poly.type
_entity_poly.pdbx_seq_one_letter_code
_entity_poly.pdbx_strand_id
1 'polypeptide(L)'
;MKSKDEKWALFWCNLLHPVIFGEIEKEQTNLFLKKLCLQEVVFPNGKRKRPTISTLRRKLNRYRKDGFQSLARKARSDRGASRRFSREIIDKAVELKKEQPRRSDDCLNRFLEKYYGKTIPKSTLYRHLRLAGATRLKLGVSQQKVRIRS
;
A
#
# COMPACT_ATOMS: atom_id res chain seq x y z
N MET A 1 -6.17 13.69 5.34
CA MET A 1 -5.67 12.40 5.88
C MET A 1 -6.87 11.46 6.07
N LYS A 2 -6.76 10.14 5.85
CA LYS A 2 -7.90 9.23 6.18
C LYS A 2 -7.98 9.04 7.70
N SER A 3 -9.17 8.92 8.28
CA SER A 3 -9.37 8.74 9.74
C SER A 3 -8.52 7.61 10.35
N LYS A 4 -8.32 6.49 9.64
CA LYS A 4 -7.44 5.41 10.11
C LYS A 4 -5.96 5.80 10.11
N ASP A 5 -5.52 6.63 9.17
CA ASP A 5 -4.12 7.08 9.06
C ASP A 5 -3.80 8.14 10.12
N GLU A 6 -4.81 8.91 10.52
CA GLU A 6 -4.74 9.90 11.60
C GLU A 6 -4.46 9.29 12.96
N LYS A 7 -5.15 8.20 13.32
CA LYS A 7 -4.86 7.44 14.56
C LYS A 7 -3.40 7.01 14.65
N TRP A 8 -2.76 6.71 13.51
CA TRP A 8 -1.34 6.39 13.46
C TRP A 8 -0.45 7.61 13.68
N ALA A 9 -0.79 8.76 13.11
CA ALA A 9 -0.04 10.00 13.33
C ALA A 9 -0.09 10.42 14.80
N LEU A 10 -1.29 10.46 15.39
CA LEU A 10 -1.50 10.79 16.81
C LEU A 10 -0.74 9.85 17.74
N PHE A 11 -0.80 8.54 17.48
CA PHE A 11 -0.06 7.55 18.26
C PHE A 11 1.44 7.83 18.28
N TRP A 12 2.06 8.04 17.11
CA TRP A 12 3.50 8.30 17.06
C TRP A 12 3.88 9.65 17.66
N CYS A 13 3.03 10.67 17.50
CA CYS A 13 3.25 12.00 18.07
C CYS A 13 3.20 11.95 19.59
N ASN A 14 2.18 11.29 20.16
CA ASN A 14 2.07 11.07 21.60
C ASN A 14 3.29 10.30 22.15
N LEU A 15 3.67 9.21 21.49
CA LEU A 15 4.78 8.36 21.93
C LEU A 15 6.15 9.06 21.88
N LEU A 16 6.33 10.01 20.96
CA LEU A 16 7.56 10.77 20.79
C LEU A 16 7.47 12.19 21.36
N HIS A 17 6.36 12.52 22.04
CA HIS A 17 6.06 13.86 22.55
C HIS A 17 7.24 14.50 23.29
N PRO A 18 7.88 13.81 24.26
CA PRO A 18 8.96 14.43 25.03
C PRO A 18 10.15 14.88 24.18
N VAL A 19 10.42 14.18 23.08
CA VAL A 19 11.52 14.53 22.16
C VAL A 19 11.09 15.57 21.14
N ILE A 20 9.81 15.57 20.76
CA ILE A 20 9.25 16.50 19.77
C ILE A 20 9.11 17.92 20.35
N PHE A 21 8.63 18.03 21.58
CA PHE A 21 8.37 19.31 22.25
C PHE A 21 9.58 19.84 23.04
N GLY A 22 10.74 19.16 22.94
CA GLY A 22 11.98 19.65 23.54
C GLY A 22 12.09 19.45 25.05
N GLU A 23 11.22 18.61 25.65
CA GLU A 23 11.33 18.22 27.07
C GLU A 23 12.59 17.40 27.34
N ILE A 24 13.20 16.84 26.30
CA ILE A 24 14.41 16.03 26.36
C ILE A 24 15.47 16.64 25.44
N GLU A 25 16.66 16.85 25.99
CA GLU A 25 17.83 17.30 25.22
C GLU A 25 18.24 16.30 24.12
N LYS A 26 18.92 16.81 23.09
CA LYS A 26 19.34 15.99 21.94
C LYS A 26 20.21 14.79 22.35
N GLU A 27 21.06 14.97 23.35
CA GLU A 27 21.97 13.94 23.87
C GLU A 27 21.21 12.80 24.56
N GLN A 28 20.15 13.16 25.29
CA GLN A 28 19.30 12.22 26.02
C GLN A 28 18.26 11.52 25.12
N THR A 29 18.04 12.00 23.89
CA THR A 29 17.09 11.41 22.94
C THR A 29 17.33 9.92 22.73
N ASN A 30 18.59 9.49 22.54
CA ASN A 30 18.90 8.08 22.32
C ASN A 30 18.58 7.21 23.55
N LEU A 31 18.83 7.73 24.75
CA LEU A 31 18.52 7.05 26.01
C LEU A 31 17.01 6.89 26.17
N PHE A 32 16.24 7.95 25.91
CA PHE A 32 14.78 7.92 25.92
C PHE A 32 14.22 6.87 24.95
N LEU A 33 14.70 6.85 23.69
CA LEU A 33 14.25 5.87 22.71
C LEU A 33 14.56 4.42 23.14
N LYS A 34 15.72 4.17 23.77
CA LYS A 34 16.06 2.86 24.33
C LYS A 34 15.11 2.45 25.44
N LYS A 35 14.80 3.34 26.39
CA LYS A 35 13.82 3.10 27.45
C LYS A 35 12.44 2.76 26.87
N LEU A 36 12.01 3.51 25.86
CA LEU A 36 10.72 3.31 25.21
C LEU A 36 10.61 1.98 24.45
N CYS A 37 11.73 1.38 24.00
CA CYS A 37 11.74 0.05 23.40
C CYS A 37 11.43 -1.08 24.41
N LEU A 38 11.61 -0.82 25.71
CA LEU A 38 11.33 -1.79 26.77
C LEU A 38 9.84 -1.80 27.13
N GLN A 39 9.13 -0.71 26.84
CA GLN A 39 7.71 -0.54 27.15
C GLN A 39 6.84 -1.22 26.09
N GLU A 40 5.87 -2.00 26.57
CA GLU A 40 4.81 -2.52 25.71
C GLU A 40 3.72 -1.47 25.52
N VAL A 41 3.36 -1.21 24.26
CA VAL A 41 2.36 -0.19 23.92
C VAL A 41 1.25 -0.79 23.07
N VAL A 42 0.05 -0.25 23.24
CA VAL A 42 -1.12 -0.61 22.42
C VAL A 42 -1.08 0.19 21.13
N PHE A 43 -0.89 -0.49 20.00
CA PHE A 43 -0.91 0.16 18.69
C PHE A 43 -2.34 0.51 18.26
N PRO A 44 -2.54 1.46 17.31
CA PRO A 44 -3.87 1.86 16.82
C PRO A 44 -4.72 0.75 16.20
N ASN A 45 -4.13 -0.42 15.94
CA ASN A 45 -4.81 -1.61 15.46
C ASN A 45 -5.20 -2.59 16.59
N GLY A 46 -5.06 -2.19 17.85
CA GLY A 46 -5.37 -2.98 19.05
C GLY A 46 -4.27 -3.96 19.46
N LYS A 47 -3.17 -4.09 18.69
CA LYS A 47 -2.10 -5.05 19.01
C LYS A 47 -1.15 -4.47 20.04
N ARG A 48 -0.83 -5.23 21.09
CA ARG A 48 0.22 -4.92 22.06
C ARG A 48 1.57 -5.37 21.53
N LYS A 49 2.52 -4.46 21.42
CA LYS A 49 3.89 -4.73 20.96
C LYS A 49 4.87 -3.72 21.54
N ARG A 50 6.15 -4.07 21.53
CA ARG A 50 7.25 -3.13 21.79
C ARG A 50 7.73 -2.51 20.47
N PRO A 51 7.80 -1.18 20.35
CA PRO A 51 8.36 -0.53 19.16
C PRO A 51 9.88 -0.73 19.12
N THR A 52 10.43 -1.03 17.95
CA THR A 52 11.90 -1.16 17.80
C THR A 52 12.57 0.21 17.75
N ILE A 53 13.83 0.28 18.20
CA ILE A 53 14.61 1.52 18.16
C ILE A 53 14.72 2.09 16.74
N SER A 54 14.87 1.21 15.74
CA SER A 54 14.90 1.58 14.32
C SER A 54 13.58 2.21 13.85
N THR A 55 12.44 1.72 14.35
CA THR A 55 11.13 2.28 14.04
C THR A 55 10.95 3.66 14.66
N LEU A 56 11.34 3.83 15.92
CA LEU A 56 11.26 5.10 16.63
C LEU A 56 12.13 6.16 15.99
N ARG A 57 13.41 5.87 15.72
CA ARG A 57 14.34 6.77 15.02
C ARG A 57 13.81 7.16 13.65
N ARG A 58 13.33 6.20 12.86
CA ARG A 58 12.73 6.47 11.54
C ARG A 58 11.53 7.40 11.65
N LYS A 59 10.68 7.24 12.67
CA LYS A 59 9.50 8.08 12.88
C LYS A 59 9.87 9.49 13.34
N LEU A 60 10.80 9.62 14.28
CA LEU A 60 11.33 10.91 14.72
C LEU A 60 11.98 11.69 13.57
N ASN A 61 12.82 11.04 12.76
CA ASN A 61 13.46 11.69 11.61
C ASN A 61 12.45 12.16 10.57
N ARG A 62 11.39 11.37 10.33
CA ARG A 62 10.29 11.80 9.44
C ARG A 62 9.57 13.02 9.99
N TYR A 63 9.25 13.02 11.28
CA TYR A 63 8.62 14.18 11.90
C TYR A 63 9.48 15.44 11.76
N ARG A 64 10.78 15.34 12.06
CA ARG A 64 11.72 16.47 11.93
C ARG A 64 11.84 17.00 10.50
N LYS A 65 11.68 16.15 9.48
CA LYS A 65 11.80 16.52 8.07
C LYS A 65 10.49 17.06 7.48
N ASP A 66 9.39 16.36 7.73
CA ASP A 66 8.14 16.48 6.98
C ASP A 66 6.92 16.78 7.90
N GLY A 67 7.15 17.02 9.20
CA GLY A 67 6.14 17.38 10.20
C GLY A 67 5.17 16.24 10.59
N PHE A 68 4.08 16.60 11.27
CA PHE A 68 3.10 15.65 11.84
C PHE A 68 2.43 14.75 10.79
N GLN A 69 2.10 15.29 9.61
CA GLN A 69 1.44 14.53 8.54
C GLN A 69 2.28 13.32 8.07
N SER A 70 3.61 13.39 8.21
CA SER A 70 4.53 12.30 7.85
C SER A 70 4.47 11.08 8.79
N LEU A 71 3.94 11.27 10.00
CA LEU A 71 3.77 10.22 11.00
C LEU A 71 2.60 9.28 10.66
N ALA A 72 1.68 9.75 9.82
CA ALA A 72 0.58 8.97 9.30
C ALA A 72 1.06 7.72 8.55
N ARG A 73 0.17 6.74 8.41
CA ARG A 73 0.50 5.52 7.68
C ARG A 73 0.60 5.83 6.18
N LYS A 74 1.82 5.82 5.64
CA LYS A 74 2.02 5.93 4.18
C LYS A 74 1.59 4.63 3.50
N ALA A 75 0.77 4.74 2.46
CA ALA A 75 0.52 3.61 1.57
C ALA A 75 1.86 3.18 0.92
N ARG A 76 2.07 1.87 0.75
CA ARG A 76 3.25 1.40 0.02
C ARG A 76 3.26 1.98 -1.39
N SER A 77 4.41 2.45 -1.87
CA SER A 77 4.55 3.04 -3.21
C SER A 77 4.28 2.02 -4.32
N ASP A 78 4.63 0.75 -4.10
CA ASP A 78 4.37 -0.37 -5.02
C ASP A 78 2.95 -0.95 -4.90
N ARG A 79 2.06 -0.32 -4.13
CA ARG A 79 0.70 -0.80 -3.93
C ARG A 79 -0.08 -0.75 -5.25
N GLY A 80 -0.18 -1.89 -5.92
CA GLY A 80 -0.86 -2.04 -7.21
C GLY A 80 0.04 -2.60 -8.29
N ALA A 81 1.36 -2.45 -8.16
CA ALA A 81 2.33 -3.15 -8.99
C ALA A 81 2.38 -4.63 -8.56
N SER A 82 2.26 -5.55 -9.52
CA SER A 82 2.54 -6.96 -9.25
C SER A 82 4.05 -7.13 -9.17
N ARG A 83 4.56 -7.73 -8.09
CA ARG A 83 5.98 -8.16 -8.04
C ARG A 83 6.23 -9.42 -8.87
N ARG A 84 5.16 -10.17 -9.16
CA ARG A 84 5.22 -11.48 -9.85
C ARG A 84 5.11 -11.36 -11.36
N PHE A 85 4.43 -10.34 -11.86
CA PHE A 85 4.23 -10.10 -13.29
C PHE A 85 4.90 -8.78 -13.65
N SER A 86 5.76 -8.81 -14.65
CA SER A 86 6.39 -7.59 -15.15
C SER A 86 5.31 -6.61 -15.64
N ARG A 87 5.65 -5.33 -15.61
CA ARG A 87 4.76 -4.27 -16.10
C ARG A 87 4.39 -4.50 -17.56
N GLU A 88 5.34 -4.95 -18.37
CA GLU A 88 5.17 -5.30 -19.78
C GLU A 88 4.04 -6.33 -20.02
N ILE A 89 4.03 -7.46 -19.30
CA ILE A 89 2.99 -8.48 -19.47
C ILE A 89 1.61 -7.91 -19.13
N ILE A 90 1.53 -7.09 -18.08
CA ILE A 90 0.28 -6.45 -17.67
C ILE A 90 -0.19 -5.46 -18.74
N ASP A 91 0.73 -4.63 -19.25
CA ASP A 91 0.42 -3.62 -20.26
C ASP A 91 -0.04 -4.30 -21.56
N LYS A 92 0.58 -5.41 -21.97
CA LYS A 92 0.12 -6.19 -23.13
C LYS A 92 -1.27 -6.77 -22.91
N ALA A 93 -1.58 -7.25 -21.71
CA ALA A 93 -2.92 -7.74 -21.39
C ALA A 93 -3.98 -6.62 -21.47
N VAL A 94 -3.62 -5.40 -21.06
CA VAL A 94 -4.47 -4.20 -21.16
C VAL A 94 -4.68 -3.81 -22.63
N GLU A 95 -3.61 -3.79 -23.42
CA GLU A 95 -3.63 -3.49 -24.86
C GLU A 95 -4.57 -4.45 -25.61
N LEU A 96 -4.35 -5.76 -25.48
CA LEU A 96 -5.18 -6.80 -26.09
C LEU A 96 -6.65 -6.67 -25.67
N LYS A 97 -6.93 -6.24 -24.44
CA LYS A 97 -8.30 -6.03 -23.97
C LYS A 97 -8.93 -4.77 -24.54
N LYS A 98 -8.17 -3.71 -24.78
CA LYS A 98 -8.65 -2.47 -25.41
C LYS A 98 -8.94 -2.65 -26.90
N GLU A 99 -8.07 -3.37 -27.61
CA GLU A 99 -8.26 -3.71 -29.02
C GLU A 99 -9.58 -4.46 -29.26
N GLN A 100 -9.87 -5.45 -28.41
CA GLN A 100 -11.10 -6.21 -28.50
C GLN A 100 -11.73 -6.40 -27.11
N PRO A 101 -12.60 -5.45 -26.71
CA PRO A 101 -13.19 -5.42 -25.37
C PRO A 101 -13.95 -6.69 -24.97
N ARG A 102 -14.43 -7.47 -25.95
CA ARG A 102 -15.16 -8.73 -25.71
C ARG A 102 -14.27 -9.93 -25.38
N ARG A 103 -12.94 -9.86 -25.57
CA ARG A 103 -12.01 -10.97 -25.24
C ARG A 103 -12.17 -11.43 -23.79
N SER A 104 -12.29 -12.74 -23.56
CA SER A 104 -12.33 -13.31 -22.21
C SER A 104 -10.95 -13.28 -21.54
N ASP A 105 -10.91 -13.49 -20.24
CA ASP A 105 -9.65 -13.68 -19.50
C ASP A 105 -8.85 -14.89 -20.01
N ASP A 106 -9.52 -15.99 -20.35
CA ASP A 106 -8.86 -17.17 -20.93
C ASP A 106 -8.22 -16.85 -22.28
N CYS A 107 -8.92 -16.09 -23.12
CA CYS A 107 -8.39 -15.65 -24.41
C CYS A 107 -7.16 -14.76 -24.23
N LEU A 108 -7.19 -13.80 -23.31
CA LEU A 108 -6.03 -12.97 -22.98
C LEU A 108 -4.86 -13.83 -22.48
N ASN A 109 -5.11 -14.79 -21.59
CA ASN A 109 -4.05 -15.68 -21.09
C ASN A 109 -3.43 -16.55 -22.18
N ARG A 110 -4.19 -17.00 -23.19
CA ARG A 110 -3.60 -17.72 -24.34
C ARG A 110 -2.60 -16.85 -25.11
N PHE A 111 -2.90 -15.56 -25.30
CA PHE A 111 -1.95 -14.63 -25.91
C PHE A 111 -0.74 -14.38 -25.02
N LEU A 112 -0.95 -14.14 -23.72
CA LEU A 112 0.17 -13.92 -22.79
C LEU A 112 1.09 -15.13 -22.69
N GLU A 113 0.53 -16.34 -22.72
CA GLU A 113 1.30 -17.57 -22.76
C GLU A 113 2.12 -17.67 -24.05
N LYS A 114 1.52 -17.34 -25.21
CA LYS A 114 2.23 -17.34 -26.49
C LYS A 114 3.37 -16.32 -26.56
N TYR A 115 3.16 -15.11 -26.04
CA TYR A 115 4.15 -14.03 -26.12
C TYR A 115 5.23 -14.09 -25.03
N TYR A 116 4.88 -14.57 -23.83
CA TYR A 116 5.72 -14.44 -22.64
C TYR A 116 5.87 -15.73 -21.81
N GLY A 117 5.24 -16.83 -22.21
CA GLY A 117 5.26 -18.10 -21.46
C GLY A 117 4.68 -17.98 -20.04
N LYS A 118 3.75 -17.04 -19.83
CA LYS A 118 3.14 -16.80 -18.52
C LYS A 118 1.64 -16.52 -18.65
N THR A 119 0.88 -17.12 -17.73
CA THR A 119 -0.52 -16.77 -17.47
C THR A 119 -0.70 -15.95 -16.20
N ILE A 120 -1.73 -15.09 -16.19
CA ILE A 120 -2.12 -14.30 -15.02
C ILE A 120 -3.42 -14.87 -14.45
N PRO A 121 -3.50 -15.16 -13.13
CA PRO A 121 -4.75 -15.57 -12.49
C PRO A 121 -5.87 -14.56 -12.74
N LYS A 122 -7.07 -15.05 -13.03
CA LYS A 122 -8.25 -14.24 -13.40
C LYS A 122 -8.50 -13.04 -12.48
N SER A 123 -8.42 -13.25 -11.17
CA SER A 123 -8.60 -12.18 -10.17
C SER A 123 -7.52 -11.09 -10.27
N THR A 124 -6.28 -11.48 -10.52
CA THR A 124 -5.15 -10.56 -10.73
C THR A 124 -5.31 -9.79 -12.04
N LEU A 125 -5.63 -10.50 -13.13
CA LEU A 125 -5.87 -9.91 -14.45
C LEU A 125 -7.01 -8.90 -14.40
N TYR A 126 -8.16 -9.28 -13.84
CA TYR A 126 -9.31 -8.39 -13.67
C TYR A 126 -8.96 -7.14 -12.85
N ARG A 127 -8.19 -7.29 -11.75
CA ARG A 127 -7.74 -6.16 -10.94
C ARG A 127 -6.91 -5.17 -11.77
N HIS A 128 -5.95 -5.67 -12.55
CA HIS A 128 -5.12 -4.82 -13.41
C HIS A 128 -5.93 -4.14 -14.52
N LEU A 129 -6.81 -4.88 -15.20
CA LEU A 129 -7.73 -4.33 -16.19
C LEU A 129 -8.64 -3.24 -15.59
N ARG A 130 -9.18 -3.46 -14.38
CA ARG A 130 -10.03 -2.49 -13.68
C ARG A 130 -9.28 -1.21 -13.34
N LEU A 131 -8.04 -1.33 -12.87
CA LEU A 131 -7.17 -0.18 -12.57
C LEU A 131 -6.83 0.60 -13.84
N ALA A 132 -6.54 -0.09 -14.94
CA ALA A 132 -6.23 0.50 -16.24
C ALA A 132 -7.46 0.99 -17.04
N GLY A 133 -8.66 0.83 -16.51
CA GLY A 133 -9.89 1.22 -17.20
C GLY A 133 -10.35 0.25 -18.30
N ALA A 134 -9.65 -0.87 -18.50
CA ALA A 134 -9.87 -1.83 -19.58
C ALA A 134 -10.85 -2.97 -19.19
N THR A 135 -11.96 -2.65 -18.53
CA THR A 135 -13.05 -3.61 -18.30
C THR A 135 -14.19 -3.36 -19.27
N ARG A 136 -14.98 -4.39 -19.60
CA ARG A 136 -16.13 -4.27 -20.53
C ARG A 136 -17.06 -3.13 -20.15
N LEU A 137 -17.32 -2.97 -18.85
CA LEU A 137 -18.13 -1.88 -18.29
C LEU A 137 -17.51 -0.50 -18.56
N LYS A 138 -16.21 -0.35 -18.29
CA LYS A 138 -15.51 0.93 -18.45
C LYS A 138 -15.22 1.29 -19.91
N LEU A 139 -15.15 0.29 -20.79
CA LEU A 139 -15.02 0.44 -22.24
C LEU A 139 -16.38 0.61 -22.95
N GLY A 140 -17.49 0.72 -22.21
CA GLY A 140 -18.83 0.94 -22.78
C GLY A 140 -19.46 -0.27 -23.49
N VAL A 141 -18.81 -1.44 -23.49
CA VAL A 141 -19.23 -2.63 -24.24
C VAL A 141 -20.30 -3.45 -23.52
N SER A 142 -20.49 -3.24 -22.23
CA SER A 142 -21.56 -3.86 -21.47
C SER A 142 -22.00 -2.94 -20.35
N GLN A 143 -23.31 -2.76 -20.18
CA GLN A 143 -23.89 -2.02 -19.06
C GLN A 143 -24.17 -2.92 -17.85
N GLN A 144 -24.03 -4.25 -18.02
CA GLN A 144 -24.31 -5.22 -16.96
C GLN A 144 -23.13 -5.30 -15.98
N LYS A 145 -23.37 -4.91 -14.74
CA LYS A 145 -22.40 -5.08 -13.65
C LYS A 145 -22.23 -6.57 -13.36
N VAL A 146 -20.97 -7.05 -13.34
CA VAL A 146 -20.65 -8.41 -12.91
C VAL A 146 -21.12 -8.57 -11.46
N ARG A 147 -22.17 -9.37 -11.23
CA ARG A 147 -22.64 -9.73 -9.89
C ARG A 147 -21.58 -10.64 -9.26
N ILE A 148 -21.07 -10.25 -8.10
CA ILE A 148 -20.23 -11.11 -7.27
C ILE A 148 -21.19 -12.11 -6.63
N ARG A 149 -21.01 -13.42 -6.85
CA ARG A 149 -21.68 -14.43 -6.03
C ARG A 149 -21.02 -14.36 -4.65
N SER A 150 -21.81 -13.99 -3.65
CA SER A 150 -21.47 -14.02 -2.23
C SER A 150 -21.30 -15.45 -1.75
#